data_AF-A0A836VT74-F1
#
_entry.id   AF-A0A836VT74-F1
#
_cell.length_a   1.000
_cell.length_b   1.000
_cell.length_c   1.000
_cell.angle_alpha   90.00
_cell.angle_beta   90.00
_cell.angle_gamma   90.00
#
_symmetry.space_group_name_H-M   'P 1'
#
loop_
_entity.id
_entity.type
_entity.pdbx_description
1 polymer ?
#
loop_
_entity_poly.entity_id
_entity_poly.type
_entity_poly.pdbx_seq_one_letter_code
_entity_poly.pdbx_strand_id
1 'polypeptide(L)' 'MTGNPLLLLTVFSFMITMQFLILGMLGELGARTYYESQGKHPYAIRRMVNFEAGSEDESRLSVTPPSRRAA' A
#
# COMPACT_ATOMS: atom_id res chain seq x y z
N MET A 1 21.69 -20.33 -36.26
CA MET A 1 21.36 -19.56 -35.04
C MET A 1 22.65 -19.37 -34.28
N THR A 2 23.13 -18.15 -34.15
CA THR A 2 24.43 -17.81 -33.58
C THR A 2 24.54 -18.37 -32.15
N GLY A 3 25.29 -19.46 -31.98
CA GLY A 3 25.47 -20.18 -30.71
C GLY A 3 26.35 -19.43 -29.70
N ASN A 4 26.23 -18.10 -29.62
CA ASN A 4 26.94 -17.28 -28.67
C ASN A 4 26.08 -17.12 -27.40
N PRO A 5 26.36 -17.89 -26.33
CA PRO A 5 25.56 -17.86 -25.10
C PRO A 5 25.57 -16.49 -24.40
N LEU A 6 26.60 -15.67 -24.63
CA LEU A 6 26.70 -14.33 -24.03
C LEU A 6 25.66 -13.36 -24.60
N LEU A 7 25.30 -13.51 -25.88
CA LEU A 7 24.27 -12.69 -26.51
C LEU A 7 22.90 -12.97 -25.88
N LEU A 8 22.58 -14.26 -25.66
CA LEU A 8 21.34 -14.66 -25.02
C LEU A 8 21.26 -14.19 -23.56
N LEU A 9 22.37 -14.32 -22.82
CA LEU A 9 22.44 -13.84 -21.44
C LEU A 9 22.27 -12.31 -21.36
N THR A 10 22.84 -11.55 -22.31
CA THR A 10 22.71 -10.09 -22.35
C THR A 10 21.27 -9.66 -22.55
N VAL A 11 20.56 -10.24 -23.54
CA VAL A 11 19.15 -9.93 -23.81
C VAL A 11 18.29 -10.32 -22.60
N PHE A 12 18.55 -11.48 -22.01
CA PHE A 12 17.82 -11.95 -20.84
C PHE A 12 18.02 -11.04 -19.62
N SER A 13 19.27 -10.67 -19.32
CA SER A 13 19.59 -9.73 -18.24
C SER A 13 19.00 -8.33 -18.46
N PHE A 14 18.97 -7.85 -19.71
CA PHE A 14 18.32 -6.60 -20.06
C PHE A 14 16.81 -6.66 -19.79
N MET A 15 16.14 -7.74 -20.21
CA MET A 15 14.72 -7.93 -19.94
C MET A 15 14.42 -7.97 -18.44
N ILE A 16 15.22 -8.71 -17.67
CA ILE A 16 15.08 -8.78 -16.21
C ILE A 16 15.24 -7.39 -15.57
N THR A 17 16.22 -6.61 -16.00
CA THR A 17 16.46 -5.26 -15.47
C THR A 17 15.26 -4.35 -15.74
N MET A 18 14.75 -4.37 -16.97
CA MET A 18 13.55 -3.60 -17.33
C MET A 18 12.34 -4.03 -16.51
N GLN A 19 12.18 -5.34 -16.31
CA GLN A 19 11.07 -5.89 -15.53
C GLN A 19 11.14 -5.46 -14.06
N PHE A 20 12.32 -5.50 -13.44
CA PHE A 20 12.50 -5.04 -12.06
C PHE A 20 12.24 -3.54 -11.90
N LEU A 21 12.62 -2.72 -12.88
CA LEU A 21 12.36 -1.28 -12.85
C LEU A 21 10.85 -1.02 -12.84
N ILE A 22 10.11 -1.69 -13.74
CA ILE A 22 8.65 -1.58 -13.82
C ILE A 22 8.00 -2.11 -12.53
N LEU A 23 8.42 -3.27 -12.03
CA LEU A 23 7.88 -3.85 -10.79
C LEU A 23 8.11 -2.93 -9.59
N GLY A 24 9.27 -2.27 -9.50
CA GLY A 24 9.57 -1.33 -8.42
C GLY A 24 8.64 -0.13 -8.43
N MET A 25 8.46 0.49 -9.61
CA MET A 25 7.55 1.63 -9.77
C MET A 25 6.09 1.23 -9.51
N LEU A 26 5.68 0.05 -9.98
CA LEU A 26 4.34 -0.48 -9.75
C LEU A 26 4.10 -0.80 -8.27
N GLY A 27 5.12 -1.28 -7.57
CA GLY A 27 5.07 -1.52 -6.12
C GLY A 27 4.89 -0.24 -5.32
N GLU A 28 5.63 0.83 -5.65
CA GLU A 28 5.48 2.13 -5.00
C GLU A 28 4.08 2.72 -5.22
N LEU A 29 3.60 2.68 -6.47
CA LEU A 29 2.25 3.11 -6.80
C LEU A 29 1.20 2.29 -6.05
N GLY A 30 1.35 0.97 -6.07
CA GLY A 30 0.43 0.04 -5.40
C GLY A 30 0.38 0.24 -3.88
N ALA A 31 1.52 0.45 -3.23
CA ALA A 31 1.58 0.74 -1.80
C ALA A 31 0.81 2.03 -1.46
N ARG A 32 1.01 3.09 -2.25
CA ARG A 32 0.27 4.36 -2.07
C ARG A 32 -1.22 4.17 -2.26
N THR A 33 -1.64 3.57 -3.36
CA THR A 33 -3.06 3.28 -3.62
C THR A 33 -3.66 2.40 -2.52
N TYR A 34 -2.93 1.41 -1.99
CA TYR A 34 -3.41 0.55 -0.91
C TYR A 34 -3.67 1.31 0.39
N TYR A 35 -2.75 2.18 0.81
CA TYR A 35 -2.94 2.98 2.02
C TYR A 35 -3.97 4.09 1.83
N GLU A 36 -4.03 4.70 0.65
CA GLU A 36 -4.99 5.75 0.32
C GLU A 36 -6.42 5.22 0.17
N SER A 37 -6.60 4.05 -0.46
CA SER A 37 -7.91 3.39 -0.62
C SER A 37 -8.48 2.80 0.65
N GLN A 38 -7.67 2.61 1.71
CA GLN A 38 -8.17 2.06 2.97
C GLN A 38 -9.13 3.00 3.69
N GLY A 39 -9.10 4.31 3.40
CA GLY A 39 -9.98 5.29 4.07
C GLY A 39 -9.82 5.33 5.59
N LYS A 40 -8.73 4.76 6.12
CA LYS A 40 -8.45 4.73 7.56
C LYS A 40 -7.62 5.95 7.94
N HIS A 41 -8.01 6.60 9.03
CA HIS A 41 -7.20 7.68 9.59
C HIS A 41 -5.83 7.13 10.03
N PRO A 42 -4.74 7.90 9.84
CA PRO A 42 -3.39 7.47 10.19
C PRO A 42 -3.15 7.31 11.70
N TYR A 43 -4.14 7.69 12.53
CA TYR A 43 -4.11 7.57 13.97
C TYR A 43 -5.41 6.94 14.50
N ALA A 44 -5.27 6.18 15.58
CA ALA A 44 -6.40 5.68 16.35
C ALA A 44 -6.74 6.66 17.49
N ILE A 45 -7.99 7.09 17.58
CA ILE A 45 -8.45 7.94 18.69
C ILE A 45 -8.81 7.03 19.87
N ARG A 46 -8.08 7.14 20.99
CA ARG A 46 -8.38 6.37 22.20
C ARG A 46 -9.45 7.01 23.09
N ARG A 47 -9.45 8.34 23.18
CA ARG A 47 -10.40 9.11 24.00
C ARG A 47 -10.44 10.57 23.52
N MET A 48 -11.63 11.13 23.38
CA MET A 48 -11.84 12.58 23.18
C MET A 48 -12.16 13.22 24.54
N VAL A 49 -11.66 14.43 24.80
CA VAL A 49 -11.88 15.17 26.07
C VAL A 49 -12.24 16.62 25.71
N ASN A 50 -13.28 17.18 26.33
CA ASN A 50 -13.78 18.54 26.10
C ASN A 50 -14.25 18.84 24.65
N PHE A 51 -14.71 17.82 23.90
CA PHE A 51 -15.40 18.04 22.61
C PHE A 51 -16.90 18.21 22.87
N GLU A 52 -17.49 19.33 22.42
CA GLU A 52 -18.94 19.55 22.47
C GLU A 52 -19.63 18.67 21.42
N ALA A 53 -20.59 17.86 21.85
CA ALA A 53 -21.37 16.98 20.98
C ALA A 53 -22.43 17.79 20.21
N GLY A 54 -21.99 18.55 19.20
CA GLY A 54 -22.85 19.29 18.28
C GLY A 54 -22.79 18.69 16.87
N SER A 55 -23.87 18.01 16.49
CA SER A 55 -24.34 17.73 15.11
C SER A 55 -23.43 16.95 14.13
N GLU A 56 -23.88 15.72 13.81
CA GLU A 56 -23.94 15.14 12.45
C GLU A 56 -22.68 14.55 11.77
N ASP A 57 -21.74 13.93 12.49
CA ASP A 57 -20.69 13.11 11.82
C ASP A 57 -20.49 11.70 12.43
N GLU A 58 -21.54 11.13 13.02
CA GLU A 58 -21.51 9.78 13.63
C GLU A 58 -21.53 8.66 12.56
N SER A 59 -22.01 8.91 11.33
CA SER A 59 -22.06 7.89 10.27
C SER A 59 -20.67 7.52 9.70
N ARG A 60 -19.67 8.40 9.90
CA ARG A 60 -18.27 8.16 9.53
C ARG A 60 -17.43 7.48 10.61
N LEU A 61 -17.95 7.37 11.84
CA LEU A 61 -17.25 6.75 12.97
C LEU A 61 -17.55 5.25 13.14
N SER A 62 -18.03 4.59 12.08
CA SER A 62 -18.34 3.14 12.06
C SER A 62 -17.17 2.24 11.67
N VAL A 63 -15.95 2.77 11.54
CA VAL A 63 -14.76 1.90 11.42
C VAL A 63 -14.41 1.36 12.80
N THR A 64 -15.09 0.26 13.14
CA THR A 64 -14.83 -0.59 14.29
C THR A 64 -13.33 -0.67 14.58
N PRO A 65 -12.85 -0.31 15.79
CA PRO A 65 -11.46 -0.59 16.15
C PRO A 65 -11.26 -2.10 16.04
N PRO A 66 -10.18 -2.59 15.39
CA PRO A 66 -9.91 -4.02 15.36
C PRO A 66 -9.84 -4.48 16.81
N SER A 67 -10.76 -5.38 17.16
CA SER A 67 -10.83 -5.95 18.49
C SER A 67 -9.43 -6.42 18.85
N ARG A 68 -8.89 -5.87 19.93
CA ARG A 68 -7.65 -6.32 20.55
C ARG A 68 -7.87 -7.75 21.06
N ARG A 69 -7.86 -8.72 20.15
CA ARG A 69 -7.68 -10.14 20.44
C ARG A 69 -6.30 -10.53 19.93
N ALA A 70 -5.31 -10.08 20.70
CA ALA A 70 -4.06 -10.79 20.86
C ALA A 70 -4.26 -11.72 22.07
N ALA A 71 -4.42 -13.01 21.81
CA ALA A 71 -4.09 -14.17 22.63
C ALA A 71 -4.74 -15.40 21.99
#